data_AF-E8RLY4-F1
#
_entry.id   AF-E8RLY4-F1
#
_cell.length_a   1.000
_cell.length_b   1.000
_cell.length_c   1.000
_cell.angle_alpha   90.00
_cell.angle_beta   90.00
_cell.angle_gamma   90.00
#
_symmetry.space_group_name_H-M   'P 1'
#
loop_
_entity.id
_entity.type
_entity.pdbx_description
1 polymer ?
#
loop_
_entity_poly.entity_id
_entity_poly.type
_entity_poly.pdbx_seq_one_letter_code
_entity_poly.pdbx_strand_id
1 'polypeptide(L)' 'MSFDLVREELIQILSEKGAAVSPIEADTPLLNGPLDIDSLDLATLVVALEEKTGLQPFREGFVLFHTAGELAALFTKAA' A
#
# COMPACT_ATOMS: atom_id res chain seq x y z
N MET A 1 -10.46 -0.64 -8.56
CA MET A 1 -9.65 0.49 -9.06
C MET A 1 -8.57 0.90 -8.07
N SER A 2 -8.90 1.38 -6.87
CA SER A 2 -7.88 1.82 -5.90
C SER A 2 -7.09 0.67 -5.29
N PHE A 3 -7.75 -0.46 -5.00
CA PHE A 3 -7.08 -1.65 -4.46
C PHE A 3 -6.17 -2.34 -5.49
N ASP A 4 -6.57 -2.37 -6.76
CA ASP A 4 -5.74 -2.90 -7.84
C ASP A 4 -4.42 -2.14 -7.94
N LEU A 5 -4.44 -0.80 -7.83
CA LEU A 5 -3.25 0.04 -7.84
C LEU A 5 -2.31 -0.29 -6.66
N VAL A 6 -2.86 -0.36 -5.44
CA VAL A 6 -2.10 -0.72 -4.22
C VAL A 6 -1.47 -2.10 -4.37
N ARG A 7 -2.22 -3.06 -4.91
CA ARG A 7 -1.75 -4.42 -5.17
C ARG A 7 -0.61 -4.42 -6.19
N GLU A 8 -0.76 -3.73 -7.32
CA GLU A 8 0.28 -3.66 -8.35
C GLU A 8 1.58 -3.06 -7.80
N GLU A 9 1.51 -1.95 -7.07
CA GLU A 9 2.69 -1.33 -6.49
C GLU A 9 3.35 -2.21 -5.41
N LEU A 10 2.55 -2.89 -4.57
CA LEU A 10 3.09 -3.85 -3.60
C LEU A 10 3.79 -5.02 -4.28
N ILE A 11 3.20 -5.57 -5.34
CA ILE A 11 3.81 -6.64 -6.12
C ILE A 11 5.13 -6.17 -6.72
N GLN A 12 5.17 -4.93 -7.24
CA GLN A 12 6.39 -4.36 -7.80
C GLN A 12 7.49 -4.22 -6.74
N ILE A 13 7.20 -3.63 -5.58
CA ILE A 13 8.17 -3.47 -4.48
C ILE A 13 8.67 -4.84 -3.99
N LEU A 14 7.77 -5.79 -3.76
CA LEU A 14 8.15 -7.15 -3.35
C LEU A 14 9.01 -7.86 -4.41
N SER A 15 8.65 -7.71 -5.69
CA SER A 15 9.41 -8.29 -6.80
C SER A 15 10.79 -7.66 -6.94
N GLU A 16 10.93 -6.35 -6.74
CA GLU A 16 12.21 -5.64 -6.77
C GLU A 16 13.14 -6.07 -5.63
N LYS A 17 12.57 -6.39 -4.46
CA LYS A 17 13.31 -6.97 -3.34
C LYS A 17 13.65 -8.45 -3.52
N GLY A 18 13.05 -9.14 -4.50
CA GLY A 18 13.15 -10.59 -4.65
C GLY A 18 12.37 -11.37 -3.59
N ALA A 19 11.41 -10.72 -2.92
CA ALA A 19 10.53 -11.35 -1.95
C ALA A 19 9.46 -12.19 -2.64
N ALA A 20 8.95 -13.20 -1.92
CA ALA A 20 7.85 -14.01 -2.42
C ALA A 20 6.58 -13.17 -2.50
N VAL A 21 6.09 -12.95 -3.72
CA VAL A 21 4.81 -12.30 -3.97
C VAL A 21 3.68 -13.26 -3.57
N SER A 22 3.25 -13.16 -2.32
CA SER A 22 2.08 -13.88 -1.82
C SER A 22 0.78 -13.23 -2.33
N PRO A 23 -0.35 -13.94 -2.36
CA PRO A 23 -1.64 -13.35 -2.73
C PRO A 23 -1.98 -12.18 -1.80
N ILE A 24 -2.10 -10.98 -2.35
CA ILE A 24 -2.44 -9.77 -1.59
C ILE A 24 -3.95 -9.57 -1.65
N GLU A 25 -4.66 -9.86 -0.56
CA GLU A 25 -6.08 -9.60 -0.38
C GLU A 25 -6.33 -8.33 0.43
N ALA A 26 -7.58 -7.85 0.46
CA ALA A 26 -7.93 -6.59 1.13
C ALA A 26 -7.72 -6.65 2.65
N ASP A 27 -7.86 -7.83 3.26
CA ASP A 27 -7.60 -8.10 4.67
C ASP A 27 -6.14 -8.48 4.94
N THR A 28 -5.29 -8.54 3.92
CA THR A 28 -3.88 -8.91 4.08
C THR A 28 -3.14 -7.83 4.87
N PRO A 29 -2.50 -8.21 5.99
CA PRO A 29 -1.72 -7.28 6.79
C PRO A 29 -0.45 -6.84 6.04
N LEU A 30 -0.22 -5.53 6.00
CA LEU A 30 0.93 -4.91 5.33
C LEU A 30 2.20 -5.04 6.16
N LEU A 31 2.12 -4.72 7.45
CA LEU A 31 3.24 -4.83 8.40
C LEU A 31 3.01 -6.02 9.33
N ASN A 32 4.09 -6.70 9.70
CA ASN A 32 4.06 -7.91 10.55
C ASN A 32 3.16 -9.03 10.01
N GLY A 33 2.97 -9.07 8.68
CA GLY A 33 2.10 -10.00 7.99
C GLY A 33 2.86 -11.07 7.21
N PRO A 34 2.19 -11.74 6.25
CA PRO A 34 2.83 -12.68 5.33
C PRO A 34 3.66 -11.98 4.24
N LEU A 35 3.56 -10.65 4.14
CA LEU A 35 4.29 -9.84 3.17
C LEU A 35 5.63 -9.39 3.76
N ASP A 36 6.69 -9.49 2.96
CA ASP A 36 8.05 -9.07 3.34
C ASP A 36 8.25 -7.57 3.10
N ILE A 37 7.44 -6.77 3.78
CA ILE A 37 7.41 -5.30 3.70
C ILE A 37 7.78 -4.72 5.06
N ASP A 38 8.62 -3.69 5.02
CA ASP A 38 8.97 -2.87 6.18
C ASP A 38 8.37 -1.46 6.11
N SER A 39 8.62 -0.65 7.14
CA SER A 39 8.13 0.73 7.19
C SER A 39 8.66 1.62 6.07
N LEU A 40 9.83 1.30 5.48
CA LEU A 40 10.43 2.05 4.38
C LEU A 40 9.77 1.69 3.04
N ASP A 41 9.50 0.41 2.82
CA ASP A 41 8.72 -0.06 1.67
C ASP A 41 7.33 0.55 1.69
N LEU A 42 6.70 0.57 2.86
CA LEU A 42 5.40 1.20 3.04
C LEU A 42 5.43 2.70 2.69
N ALA A 43 6.45 3.42 3.16
CA ALA A 43 6.62 4.83 2.82
C ALA A 43 6.79 5.03 1.30
N THR A 44 7.56 4.15 0.66
CA THR A 44 7.80 4.17 -0.79
C THR A 44 6.51 3.88 -1.57
N LEU A 45 5.75 2.87 -1.14
CA LEU A 45 4.42 2.54 -1.67
C LEU A 45 3.48 3.74 -1.58
N VAL A 46 3.38 4.36 -0.41
CA VAL A 46 2.54 5.54 -0.20
C VAL A 46 2.92 6.64 -1.16
N VAL A 47 4.22 7.01 -1.26
CA VAL A 47 4.69 8.06 -2.17
C VAL A 47 4.35 7.74 -3.63
N ALA A 48 4.59 6.51 -4.09
CA ALA A 48 4.27 6.09 -5.45
C ALA A 48 2.75 6.20 -5.75
N LEU A 49 1.91 5.80 -4.79
CA LEU A 49 0.45 5.96 -4.90
C LEU A 49 0.03 7.43 -4.91
N GLU A 50 0.64 8.27 -4.08
CA GLU A 50 0.37 9.71 -4.06
C GLU A 50 0.76 10.37 -5.39
N GLU A 51 1.90 9.99 -5.99
CA GLU A 51 2.34 10.49 -7.30
C GLU A 51 1.42 10.02 -8.44
N LYS A 52 0.96 8.76 -8.41
CA LYS A 52 0.07 8.19 -9.43
C LYS A 52 -1.35 8.70 -9.35
N THR A 53 -1.88 8.87 -8.14
CA THR A 53 -3.27 9.29 -7.92
C THR A 53 -3.43 10.80 -7.76
N GLY A 54 -2.36 11.51 -7.39
CA GLY A 54 -2.40 12.92 -7.00
C GLY A 54 -3.04 13.16 -5.63
N LEU A 55 -3.44 12.10 -4.91
CA LEU A 55 -4.09 12.18 -3.60
C LEU A 55 -3.06 12.02 -2.50
N GLN A 56 -3.14 12.84 -1.45
CA GLN A 56 -2.21 12.79 -0.32
C GLN A 56 -2.96 12.57 0.99
N PRO A 57 -3.53 11.36 1.23
CA PRO A 57 -4.38 11.09 2.39
C PRO A 57 -3.65 11.23 3.74
N PHE A 58 -2.32 11.19 3.75
CA PHE A 58 -1.49 11.34 4.95
C PHE A 58 -1.07 12.79 5.24
N ARG A 59 -1.37 13.73 4.33
CA ARG A 59 -0.91 15.11 4.45
C ARG A 59 -1.66 15.92 5.50
N GLU A 60 -2.91 15.57 5.76
CA GLU A 60 -3.74 16.22 6.80
C GLU A 60 -3.60 15.56 8.17
N GLY A 61 -2.91 14.42 8.27
CA GLY A 61 -2.66 13.72 9.51
C GLY A 61 -2.30 12.25 9.28
N PHE A 62 -1.63 11.65 10.27
CA PHE A 62 -1.29 10.24 10.21
C PHE A 62 -2.56 9.39 10.33
N VAL A 63 -2.90 8.64 9.29
CA VAL A 63 -4.01 7.69 9.33
C VAL A 63 -3.47 6.31 9.68
N LEU A 64 -4.07 5.68 10.68
CA LEU A 64 -3.75 4.31 11.04
C LEU A 64 -4.40 3.36 10.03
N PHE A 65 -3.59 2.48 9.45
CA PHE A 65 -4.02 1.40 8.60
C PHE A 65 -3.11 0.19 8.87
N HIS A 66 -3.66 -1.01 8.78
CA HIS A 66 -2.94 -2.26 9.03
C HIS A 66 -2.97 -3.18 7.81
N THR A 67 -3.99 -3.03 6.95
CA THR A 67 -4.24 -3.92 5.80
C THR A 67 -4.15 -3.20 4.46
N ALA A 68 -3.91 -3.95 3.39
CA ALA A 68 -3.84 -3.41 2.03
C ALA A 68 -5.18 -2.79 1.57
N GLY A 69 -6.30 -3.34 2.03
CA GLY A 69 -7.64 -2.82 1.76
C GLY A 69 -7.91 -1.49 2.48
N GLU A 70 -7.46 -1.35 3.73
CA GLU A 70 -7.56 -0.07 4.45
C GLU A 70 -6.75 1.01 3.73
N LEU A 71 -5.52 0.71 3.31
CA LEU A 71 -4.69 1.63 2.53
C LEU A 71 -5.41 2.05 1.23
N ALA A 72 -5.93 1.09 0.47
CA ALA A 72 -6.68 1.36 -0.75
C ALA A 72 -7.92 2.23 -0.51
N ALA A 73 -8.61 2.06 0.61
CA ALA A 73 -9.75 2.87 0.97
C ALA A 73 -9.37 4.34 1.21
N LEU A 74 -8.18 4.62 1.76
CA LEU A 74 -7.67 5.99 1.94
C LEU A 74 -7.51 6.72 0.61
N PHE A 75 -6.97 6.04 -0.40
CA PHE A 75 -6.83 6.56 -1.75
C PHE A 75 -8.15 6.57 -2.56
N THR A 76 -9.25 6.07 -1.99
CA THR A 76 -10.59 6.14 -2.62
C THR A 76 -11.46 7.23 -2.00
N LYS A 77 -11.35 7.43 -0.68
CA LYS A 77 -12.21 8.35 0.07
C LYS A 77 -11.77 9.82 -0.05
N ALA A 78 -10.57 10.09 -0.54
CA ALA A 78 -10.06 11.45 -0.76
C ALA A 78 -10.62 12.13 -2.04
N ALA A 79 -11.70 11.61 -2.63
CA ALA A 79 -12.39 12.17 -3.80
C ALA A 79 -13.72 12.84 -3.43
#